data_AF-A0A7Y6G8L4-F1
#
_entry.id   AF-A0A7Y6G8L4-F1
#
_cell.length_a   1.000
_cell.length_b   1.000
_cell.length_c   1.000
_cell.angle_alpha   90.00
_cell.angle_beta   90.00
_cell.angle_gamma   90.00
#
_symmetry.space_group_name_H-M   'P 1'
#
loop_
_entity.id
_entity.type
_entity.pdbx_description
1 polymer ?
#
loop_
_entity_poly.entity_id
_entity_poly.type
_entity_poly.pdbx_seq_one_letter_code
_entity_poly.pdbx_strand_id
1 'polypeptide(L)'
;MSETLQHSTAPPRRPAPPPASLPLRGHVLRLPAGPPPGLAPALAVVRDHVARLGARTVTAGSDGDEDSVRLRLGGRGEGLSLRLSGWGGLLAGHETWGSFQETTGQAATGLMAVHGRACGGPRPLGVDYLGTVGGVAATTALLATALGQARGIDVRRAELALAHTALFTLGQYLAAATADEEPEDDDEPTRPWTPGEQPPFVSADGIRFEVEALEAGPWQAFWHQLGVPARQIAESWGPYLGRYARATCPVSPALAEAAALHPYCEVLRIAEITGMSVSPVRGLGHRSADEDVVHDHAPWTVTHEGTTSPTATDAPSGTGLPLAGLRVVESTRRIQGPLAGLLLGALGAEVIRIEPPGGDPLRGVPPMAGDASARFVMLNRGKEIHEIDFRTSKGRRHLLDLVGGADVFLHNWAPGKAAQLGLERPDLAAVSPGIVYAWASAWGRDAPAARLPLGTDFMVQAWSGVADAVRTSGRPPAPSLVTLLDLLGGYVAAEAVVAGLLARQRGAAGVRVDSSLLGASRVLLGPRLRCAAPAHPTGFTAATADGLLAVAADHTTVKAAGVPLDTNTSTNTNTDTDTHADSTAHLHARLAAAGVPSAPVRTDLRSLPADPTLGQVFTHRGCALVTPPWRFS
;
A
#
# COMPACT_ATOMS: atom_id res chain seq x y z
N MET A 1 -45.51 -9.95 -25.58
CA MET A 1 -45.71 -11.29 -24.99
C MET A 1 -44.70 -11.43 -23.87
N SER A 2 -45.19 -11.48 -22.64
CA SER A 2 -44.36 -11.51 -21.44
C SER A 2 -43.78 -12.91 -21.23
N GLU A 3 -42.44 -13.03 -21.21
CA GLU A 3 -41.75 -14.19 -20.68
C GLU A 3 -41.14 -13.85 -19.33
N THR A 4 -41.67 -14.50 -18.31
CA THR A 4 -41.28 -14.39 -16.91
C THR A 4 -39.99 -15.20 -16.69
N LEU A 5 -38.85 -14.53 -16.59
CA LEU A 5 -37.60 -15.15 -16.14
C LEU A 5 -37.72 -15.46 -14.63
N GLN A 6 -37.98 -16.73 -14.30
CA GLN A 6 -37.88 -17.24 -12.93
C GLN A 6 -36.41 -17.25 -12.51
N HIS A 7 -36.01 -16.27 -11.68
CA HIS A 7 -34.77 -16.37 -10.93
C HIS A 7 -34.90 -17.46 -9.87
N SER A 8 -34.17 -18.56 -10.07
CA SER A 8 -33.94 -19.58 -9.05
C SER A 8 -33.08 -18.95 -7.94
N THR A 9 -33.72 -18.52 -6.85
CA THR A 9 -33.04 -18.09 -5.64
C THR A 9 -32.50 -19.31 -4.91
N ALA A 10 -31.27 -19.72 -5.22
CA ALA A 10 -30.53 -20.63 -4.36
C ALA A 10 -30.37 -19.95 -2.98
N PRO A 11 -30.60 -20.66 -1.86
CA PRO A 11 -30.42 -20.08 -0.54
C PRO A 11 -28.97 -19.63 -0.34
N PRO A 12 -28.72 -18.55 0.42
CA PRO A 12 -27.37 -18.10 0.72
C PRO A 12 -26.60 -19.26 1.34
N ARG A 13 -25.49 -19.63 0.72
CA ARG A 13 -24.59 -20.64 1.28
C ARG A 13 -24.19 -20.16 2.67
N ARG A 14 -24.54 -20.94 3.71
CA ARG A 14 -23.99 -20.73 5.05
C ARG A 14 -22.46 -20.68 4.93
N PRO A 15 -21.78 -19.72 5.59
CA PRO A 15 -20.32 -19.72 5.60
C PRO A 15 -19.84 -21.08 6.11
N ALA A 16 -18.93 -21.69 5.36
CA ALA A 16 -18.31 -22.95 5.77
C ALA A 16 -17.67 -22.75 7.16
N PRO A 17 -17.74 -23.72 8.07
CA PRO A 17 -17.00 -23.63 9.33
C PRO A 17 -15.51 -23.39 9.03
N PRO A 18 -14.81 -22.54 9.80
CA PRO A 18 -13.42 -22.22 9.53
C PRO A 18 -12.59 -23.50 9.49
N PRO A 19 -11.66 -23.64 8.53
CA PRO A 19 -10.85 -24.84 8.39
C PRO A 19 -10.12 -25.12 9.71
N ALA A 20 -9.92 -26.40 10.01
CA ALA A 20 -9.38 -26.82 11.30
C ALA A 20 -7.96 -26.27 11.61
N SER A 21 -7.28 -25.68 10.62
CA SER A 21 -5.85 -25.37 10.54
C SER A 21 -5.51 -23.87 10.39
N LEU A 22 -6.37 -22.95 10.84
CA LEU A 22 -6.02 -21.52 10.84
C LEU A 22 -4.71 -21.29 11.65
N PRO A 23 -3.77 -20.48 11.14
CA PRO A 23 -2.41 -20.43 11.66
C PRO A 23 -2.39 -20.03 13.14
N LEU A 24 -3.17 -19.05 13.58
CA LEU A 24 -3.22 -18.58 14.97
C LEU A 24 -4.26 -19.29 15.85
N ARG A 25 -4.85 -20.40 15.40
CA ARG A 25 -5.81 -21.16 16.22
C ARG A 25 -5.22 -21.51 17.59
N GLY A 26 -5.95 -21.16 18.66
CA GLY A 26 -5.53 -21.39 20.04
C GLY A 26 -4.68 -20.27 20.65
N HIS A 27 -4.41 -19.19 19.92
CA HIS A 27 -3.76 -18.00 20.44
C HIS A 27 -4.77 -17.01 21.00
N VAL A 28 -4.31 -16.19 21.95
CA VAL A 28 -5.05 -15.08 22.52
C VAL A 28 -4.22 -13.81 22.36
N LEU A 29 -4.75 -12.85 21.62
CA LEU A 29 -4.21 -11.49 21.55
C LEU A 29 -4.85 -10.65 22.65
N ARG A 30 -4.00 -10.08 23.52
CA ARG A 30 -4.40 -9.09 24.53
C ARG A 30 -4.14 -7.70 23.98
N LEU A 31 -5.21 -6.91 23.88
CA LEU A 31 -5.23 -5.52 23.42
C LEU A 31 -5.55 -4.58 24.59
N PRO A 32 -5.09 -3.32 24.58
CA PRO A 32 -5.51 -2.34 25.58
C PRO A 32 -7.02 -2.05 25.48
N ALA A 33 -7.65 -1.71 26.60
CA ALA A 33 -9.09 -1.38 26.66
C ALA A 33 -9.43 -0.04 25.97
N GLY A 34 -8.53 0.95 26.04
CA GLY A 34 -8.66 2.25 25.36
C GLY A 34 -7.33 2.62 24.72
N PRO A 35 -7.15 2.45 23.40
CA PRO A 35 -5.91 2.83 22.75
C PRO A 35 -5.82 4.35 22.53
N PRO A 36 -4.59 4.90 22.41
CA PRO A 36 -4.40 6.26 21.92
C PRO A 36 -5.14 6.47 20.60
N PRO A 37 -5.86 7.59 20.40
CA PRO A 37 -6.67 7.83 19.20
C PRO A 37 -5.91 7.62 17.89
N GLY A 38 -4.67 8.12 17.80
CA GLY A 38 -3.82 7.96 16.61
C GLY A 38 -3.39 6.52 16.30
N LEU A 39 -3.46 5.62 17.27
CA LEU A 39 -3.14 4.19 17.09
C LEU A 39 -4.39 3.33 16.88
N ALA A 40 -5.59 3.89 17.05
CA ALA A 40 -6.84 3.14 16.95
C ALA A 40 -7.04 2.47 15.58
N PRO A 41 -6.74 3.12 14.43
CA PRO A 41 -6.86 2.46 13.11
C PRO A 41 -5.93 1.24 12.99
N ALA A 42 -4.68 1.36 13.43
CA ALA A 42 -3.72 0.26 13.38
C ALA A 42 -4.17 -0.94 14.22
N LEU A 43 -4.68 -0.69 15.42
CA LEU A 43 -5.16 -1.75 16.31
C LEU A 43 -6.46 -2.41 15.84
N ALA A 44 -7.30 -1.67 15.12
CA ALA A 44 -8.47 -2.24 14.47
C ALA A 44 -8.06 -3.25 13.39
N VAL A 45 -7.07 -2.90 12.56
CA VAL A 45 -6.48 -3.83 11.56
C VAL A 45 -5.87 -5.04 12.24
N VAL A 46 -5.02 -4.85 13.26
CA VAL A 46 -4.41 -5.97 13.99
C VAL A 46 -5.47 -6.91 14.55
N ARG A 47 -6.49 -6.37 15.23
CA ARG A 47 -7.59 -7.16 15.79
C ARG A 47 -8.32 -7.98 14.73
N ASP A 48 -8.67 -7.36 13.62
CA ASP A 48 -9.38 -8.02 12.51
C ASP A 48 -8.53 -9.14 11.89
N HIS A 49 -7.29 -8.83 11.52
CA HIS A 49 -6.42 -9.80 10.84
C HIS A 49 -6.09 -11.00 11.72
N VAL A 50 -5.70 -10.80 13.00
CA VAL A 50 -5.41 -11.94 13.87
C VAL A 50 -6.64 -12.81 14.14
N ALA A 51 -7.83 -12.21 14.17
CA ALA A 51 -9.08 -12.93 14.35
C ALA A 51 -9.40 -13.79 13.13
N ARG A 52 -9.23 -13.24 11.91
CA ARG A 52 -9.34 -14.00 10.65
C ARG A 52 -8.34 -15.16 10.56
N LEU A 53 -7.18 -15.00 11.20
CA LEU A 53 -6.15 -16.04 11.33
C LEU A 53 -6.41 -17.02 12.50
N GLY A 54 -7.51 -16.87 13.24
CA GLY A 54 -7.98 -17.83 14.25
C GLY A 54 -7.58 -17.52 15.70
N ALA A 55 -6.95 -16.37 15.97
CA ALA A 55 -6.71 -15.92 17.34
C ALA A 55 -7.99 -15.39 17.99
N ARG A 56 -8.15 -15.60 19.30
CA ARG A 56 -9.15 -14.87 20.09
C ARG A 56 -8.56 -13.54 20.54
N THR A 57 -9.38 -12.50 20.56
CA THR A 57 -8.96 -11.18 21.05
C THR A 57 -9.63 -10.88 22.38
N VAL A 58 -8.87 -10.41 23.37
CA VAL A 58 -9.40 -9.97 24.67
C VAL A 58 -8.84 -8.61 25.02
N THR A 59 -9.64 -7.79 25.70
CA THR A 59 -9.18 -6.54 26.29
C THR A 59 -8.48 -6.81 27.62
N ALA A 60 -7.34 -6.16 27.83
CA ALA A 60 -6.59 -6.17 29.08
C ALA A 60 -6.34 -4.73 29.56
N GLY A 61 -5.84 -4.58 30.79
CA GLY A 61 -5.39 -3.28 31.30
C GLY A 61 -4.35 -2.64 30.36
N SER A 62 -4.34 -1.31 30.29
CA SER A 62 -3.43 -0.55 29.43
C SER A 62 -1.98 -0.75 29.89
N ASP A 63 -1.12 -1.15 28.96
CA ASP A 63 0.34 -1.16 29.11
C ASP A 63 0.86 -0.30 27.94
N GLY A 64 1.12 0.98 28.21
CA GLY A 64 1.37 2.00 27.18
C GLY A 64 1.27 3.44 27.72
N ASP A 65 1.61 4.40 26.88
CA ASP A 65 1.51 5.85 27.10
C ASP A 65 0.62 6.50 26.02
N GLU A 66 0.63 7.83 25.90
CA GLU A 66 -0.19 8.55 24.92
C GLU A 66 0.20 8.32 23.44
N ASP A 67 1.37 7.72 23.17
CA ASP A 67 1.87 7.46 21.81
C ASP A 67 2.24 5.99 21.57
N SER A 68 2.11 5.12 22.56
CA SER A 68 2.51 3.72 22.44
C SER A 68 1.65 2.75 23.24
N VAL A 69 1.53 1.53 22.72
CA VAL A 69 0.79 0.43 23.34
C VAL A 69 1.56 -0.88 23.19
N ARG A 70 1.41 -1.77 24.18
CA ARG A 70 1.95 -3.12 24.13
C ARG A 70 0.86 -4.15 23.84
N LEU A 71 1.05 -4.91 22.77
CA LEU A 71 0.20 -6.04 22.41
C LEU A 71 0.88 -7.34 22.85
N ARG A 72 0.12 -8.28 23.40
CA ARG A 72 0.65 -9.58 23.84
C ARG A 72 -0.11 -10.71 23.17
N LEU A 73 0.59 -11.50 22.36
CA LEU A 73 0.05 -12.71 21.77
C LEU A 73 0.63 -13.91 22.52
N GLY A 74 -0.24 -14.81 22.98
CA GLY A 74 0.22 -16.02 23.64
C GLY A 74 -0.70 -17.20 23.38
N GLY A 75 -0.14 -18.40 23.43
CA GLY A 75 -0.84 -19.66 23.14
C GLY A 75 0.15 -20.72 22.67
N ARG A 76 -0.19 -22.01 22.82
CA ARG A 76 0.64 -23.13 22.35
C ARG A 76 2.11 -23.12 22.84
N GLY A 77 2.37 -22.61 24.04
CA GLY A 77 3.73 -22.51 24.60
C GLY A 77 4.51 -21.27 24.14
N GLU A 78 3.95 -20.48 23.22
CA GLU A 78 4.49 -19.22 22.75
C GLU A 78 4.00 -18.06 23.60
N GLY A 79 4.86 -17.06 23.75
CA GLY A 79 4.57 -15.82 24.45
C GLY A 79 5.43 -14.71 23.86
N LEU A 80 4.78 -13.78 23.16
CA LEU A 80 5.45 -12.68 22.50
C LEU A 80 4.75 -11.35 22.75
N SER A 81 5.52 -10.26 22.72
CA SER A 81 4.99 -8.91 22.88
C SER A 81 5.44 -7.99 21.75
N LEU A 82 4.51 -7.21 21.20
CA LEU A 82 4.79 -6.14 20.24
C LEU A 82 4.58 -4.79 20.92
N ARG A 83 5.58 -3.91 20.91
CA ARG A 83 5.38 -2.48 21.18
C ARG A 83 5.04 -1.77 19.88
N LEU A 84 3.83 -1.22 19.79
CA LEU A 84 3.39 -0.37 18.70
C LEU A 84 3.40 1.08 19.18
N SER A 85 4.03 1.96 18.42
CA SER A 85 4.10 3.40 18.72
C SER A 85 3.74 4.24 17.51
N GLY A 86 3.35 5.50 17.73
CA GLY A 86 3.06 6.44 16.65
C GLY A 86 4.36 6.96 16.05
N TRP A 87 5.10 7.72 16.84
CA TRP A 87 6.43 8.24 16.51
C TRP A 87 7.55 7.30 16.95
N GLY A 88 7.38 6.64 18.10
CA GLY A 88 8.40 5.76 18.67
C GLY A 88 9.66 6.52 19.12
N GLY A 89 10.84 5.89 18.95
CA GLY A 89 12.12 6.53 19.29
C GLY A 89 12.55 7.68 18.37
N LEU A 90 11.76 7.99 17.33
CA LEU A 90 12.04 9.08 16.38
C LEU A 90 12.03 10.46 17.01
N LEU A 91 11.23 10.67 18.06
CA LEU A 91 11.11 11.97 18.71
C LEU A 91 11.78 12.03 20.09
N ALA A 92 12.72 11.13 20.40
CA ALA A 92 13.41 11.13 21.69
C ALA A 92 14.17 12.47 21.90
N GLY A 93 13.54 13.41 22.63
CA GLY A 93 14.07 14.75 22.90
C GLY A 93 13.29 15.93 22.30
N HIS A 94 12.22 15.70 21.52
CA HIS A 94 11.41 16.75 20.90
C HIS A 94 9.93 16.65 21.28
N GLU A 95 9.56 17.23 22.44
CA GLU A 95 8.19 17.22 23.00
C GLU A 95 7.14 17.97 22.15
N THR A 96 7.54 18.63 21.06
CA THR A 96 6.69 19.61 20.37
C THR A 96 5.61 19.02 19.46
N TRP A 97 5.75 17.77 19.00
CA TRP A 97 4.84 17.18 17.99
C TRP A 97 3.58 16.54 18.59
N GLY A 98 3.50 16.41 19.91
CA GLY A 98 2.39 15.76 20.61
C GLY A 98 2.21 14.28 20.25
N SER A 99 1.06 13.71 20.63
CA SER A 99 0.70 12.34 20.27
C SER A 99 0.49 12.21 18.76
N PHE A 100 0.89 11.07 18.20
CA PHE A 100 0.72 10.81 16.77
C PHE A 100 -0.74 10.94 16.36
N GLN A 101 -0.96 11.64 15.25
CA GLN A 101 -2.24 11.68 14.54
C GLN A 101 -1.97 11.34 13.07
N GLU A 102 -2.95 10.78 12.39
CA GLU A 102 -2.83 10.46 10.97
C GLU A 102 -2.39 11.69 10.16
N THR A 103 -3.07 12.82 10.32
CA THR A 103 -2.76 14.07 9.61
C THR A 103 -1.33 14.57 9.91
N THR A 104 -0.88 14.55 11.16
CA THR A 104 0.49 15.00 11.48
C THR A 104 1.54 14.01 10.96
N GLY A 105 1.29 12.71 11.02
CA GLY A 105 2.17 11.68 10.45
C GLY A 105 2.32 11.80 8.94
N GLN A 106 1.23 12.06 8.21
CA GLN A 106 1.28 12.27 6.76
C GLN A 106 2.11 13.51 6.38
N ALA A 107 2.01 14.57 7.18
CA ALA A 107 2.79 15.79 7.00
C ALA A 107 4.28 15.57 7.29
N ALA A 108 4.59 14.87 8.38
CA ALA A 108 5.94 14.56 8.84
C ALA A 108 6.74 13.70 7.86
N THR A 109 6.06 12.76 7.21
CA THR A 109 6.69 11.70 6.41
C THR A 109 6.83 12.07 4.94
N GLY A 110 6.32 13.24 4.54
CA GLY A 110 6.29 13.69 3.15
C GLY A 110 5.13 13.09 2.33
N LEU A 111 4.25 12.26 2.92
CA LEU A 111 3.12 11.67 2.18
C LEU A 111 2.23 12.75 1.56
N MET A 112 1.97 13.84 2.30
CA MET A 112 1.16 14.94 1.78
C MET A 112 1.78 15.58 0.54
N ALA A 113 3.11 15.73 0.50
CA ALA A 113 3.82 16.29 -0.64
C ALA A 113 3.68 15.38 -1.85
N VAL A 114 4.00 14.09 -1.72
CA VAL A 114 3.89 13.10 -2.82
C VAL A 114 2.45 12.99 -3.32
N HIS A 115 1.46 12.91 -2.42
CA HIS A 115 0.04 12.89 -2.82
C HIS A 115 -0.40 14.18 -3.50
N GLY A 116 0.12 15.32 -3.02
CA GLY A 116 -0.19 16.65 -3.51
C GLY A 116 0.42 17.00 -4.86
N ARG A 117 1.46 16.28 -5.32
CA ARG A 117 2.15 16.52 -6.60
C ARG A 117 1.17 16.60 -7.77
N ALA A 118 0.20 15.68 -7.85
CA ALA A 118 -0.83 15.63 -8.89
C ALA A 118 -1.84 16.79 -8.83
N CYS A 119 -1.89 17.54 -7.73
CA CYS A 119 -2.98 18.49 -7.47
C CYS A 119 -2.48 19.90 -7.12
N GLY A 120 -1.18 20.15 -7.21
CA GLY A 120 -0.59 21.50 -7.20
C GLY A 120 -0.15 21.95 -5.81
N GLY A 121 0.00 21.00 -4.88
CA GLY A 121 0.53 21.29 -3.56
C GLY A 121 0.15 20.25 -2.51
N PRO A 122 0.93 20.16 -1.41
CA PRO A 122 0.74 19.17 -0.35
C PRO A 122 -0.66 19.17 0.25
N ARG A 123 -1.22 17.98 0.47
CA ARG A 123 -2.55 17.80 1.08
C ARG A 123 -2.70 16.48 1.81
N PRO A 124 -3.57 16.41 2.84
CA PRO A 124 -3.88 15.16 3.52
C PRO A 124 -4.67 14.21 2.61
N LEU A 125 -4.39 12.92 2.76
CA LEU A 125 -5.29 11.86 2.31
C LEU A 125 -6.53 11.84 3.20
N GLY A 126 -7.69 11.68 2.59
CA GLY A 126 -8.96 11.55 3.30
C GLY A 126 -9.17 10.24 4.06
N VAL A 127 -8.13 9.44 4.37
CA VAL A 127 -8.18 8.10 5.00
C VAL A 127 -7.04 7.88 6.01
N ASP A 128 -7.23 6.95 6.96
CA ASP A 128 -6.23 6.53 7.97
C ASP A 128 -5.16 5.60 7.37
N TYR A 129 -4.43 6.07 6.36
CA TYR A 129 -3.51 5.26 5.58
C TYR A 129 -2.30 4.79 6.39
N LEU A 130 -1.66 5.66 7.17
CA LEU A 130 -0.48 5.30 7.96
C LEU A 130 -0.84 4.33 9.09
N GLY A 131 -1.94 4.59 9.79
CA GLY A 131 -2.49 3.66 10.76
C GLY A 131 -2.82 2.30 10.14
N THR A 132 -3.42 2.27 8.95
CA THR A 132 -3.75 1.03 8.23
C THR A 132 -2.50 0.22 7.88
N VAL A 133 -1.52 0.83 7.19
CA VAL A 133 -0.26 0.16 6.80
C VAL A 133 0.48 -0.34 8.04
N GLY A 134 0.58 0.49 9.09
CA GLY A 134 1.21 0.11 10.34
C GLY A 134 0.50 -1.03 11.07
N GLY A 135 -0.82 -1.14 10.97
CA GLY A 135 -1.60 -2.27 11.49
C GLY A 135 -1.28 -3.59 10.78
N VAL A 136 -1.14 -3.57 9.45
CA VAL A 136 -0.70 -4.74 8.67
C VAL A 136 0.74 -5.11 9.01
N ALA A 137 1.63 -4.11 9.12
CA ALA A 137 3.02 -4.33 9.51
C ALA A 137 3.16 -4.88 10.95
N ALA A 138 2.33 -4.41 11.88
CA ALA A 138 2.24 -4.91 13.25
C ALA A 138 1.77 -6.37 13.29
N THR A 139 0.74 -6.71 12.52
CA THR A 139 0.26 -8.09 12.39
C THR A 139 1.34 -9.00 11.81
N THR A 140 2.03 -8.54 10.76
CA THR A 140 3.16 -9.25 10.16
C THR A 140 4.26 -9.51 11.20
N ALA A 141 4.59 -8.55 12.06
CA ALA A 141 5.56 -8.74 13.13
C ALA A 141 5.12 -9.81 14.15
N LEU A 142 3.84 -9.81 14.55
CA LEU A 142 3.29 -10.83 15.46
C LEU A 142 3.38 -12.23 14.84
N LEU A 143 3.01 -12.37 13.56
CA LEU A 143 3.08 -13.64 12.82
C LEU A 143 4.52 -14.11 12.63
N ALA A 144 5.42 -13.19 12.26
CA ALA A 144 6.83 -13.49 12.05
C ALA A 144 7.47 -13.97 13.36
N THR A 145 7.19 -13.27 14.47
CA THR A 145 7.69 -13.66 15.80
C THR A 145 7.17 -15.04 16.23
N ALA A 146 5.89 -15.32 16.01
CA ALA A 146 5.31 -16.65 16.27
C ALA A 146 5.95 -17.74 15.40
N LEU A 147 6.18 -17.45 14.12
CA LEU A 147 6.88 -18.35 13.21
C LEU A 147 8.32 -18.60 13.66
N GLY A 148 9.05 -17.56 14.07
CA GLY A 148 10.40 -17.68 14.61
C GLY A 148 10.44 -18.59 15.84
N GLN A 149 9.56 -18.36 16.82
CA GLN A 149 9.45 -19.22 18.02
C GLN A 149 9.11 -20.67 17.66
N ALA A 150 8.17 -20.88 16.74
CA ALA A 150 7.79 -22.21 16.25
C ALA A 150 8.91 -22.94 15.49
N ARG A 151 9.96 -22.22 15.07
CA ARG A 151 11.18 -22.74 14.41
C ARG A 151 12.38 -22.80 15.35
N GLY A 152 12.21 -22.46 16.63
CA GLY A 152 13.28 -22.50 17.64
C GLY A 152 14.13 -21.23 17.77
N ILE A 153 13.72 -20.11 17.17
CA ILE A 153 14.39 -18.81 17.34
C ILE A 153 13.91 -18.18 18.65
N ASP A 154 14.86 -17.79 19.52
CA ASP A 154 14.55 -17.07 20.78
C ASP A 154 14.27 -15.59 20.51
N VAL A 155 13.16 -15.31 19.81
CA VAL A 155 12.62 -13.98 19.59
C VAL A 155 11.32 -13.85 20.38
N ARG A 156 11.23 -12.86 21.28
CA ARG A 156 10.06 -12.69 22.17
C ARG A 156 9.46 -11.31 22.07
N ARG A 157 10.20 -10.35 21.55
CA ARG A 157 9.78 -8.95 21.46
C ARG A 157 9.90 -8.47 20.04
N ALA A 158 8.93 -7.66 19.64
CA ALA A 158 8.97 -6.87 18.43
C ALA A 158 8.65 -5.41 18.78
N GLU A 159 9.21 -4.47 18.03
CA GLU A 159 8.88 -3.05 18.12
C GLU A 159 8.65 -2.48 16.72
N LEU A 160 7.67 -1.58 16.60
CA LEU A 160 7.34 -0.86 15.37
C LEU A 160 6.79 0.54 15.69
N ALA A 161 7.14 1.51 14.84
CA ALA A 161 6.57 2.86 14.86
C ALA A 161 5.81 3.15 13.54
N LEU A 162 4.64 3.79 13.63
CA LEU A 162 3.82 4.15 12.47
C LEU A 162 4.57 5.10 11.53
N ALA A 163 5.24 6.12 12.07
CA ALA A 163 6.02 7.09 11.29
C ALA A 163 7.21 6.43 10.56
N HIS A 164 7.94 5.52 11.21
CA HIS A 164 9.02 4.76 10.55
C HIS A 164 8.46 3.85 9.45
N THR A 165 7.33 3.19 9.71
CA THR A 165 6.65 2.36 8.69
C THR A 165 6.21 3.20 7.49
N ALA A 166 5.71 4.42 7.72
CA ALA A 166 5.34 5.36 6.67
C ALA A 166 6.53 5.77 5.81
N LEU A 167 7.67 6.14 6.42
CA LEU A 167 8.90 6.44 5.70
C LEU A 167 9.37 5.24 4.87
N PHE A 168 9.34 4.03 5.42
CA PHE A 168 9.71 2.82 4.69
C PHE A 168 8.79 2.57 3.48
N THR A 169 7.48 2.79 3.68
CA THR A 169 6.45 2.67 2.63
C THR A 169 6.69 3.67 1.50
N LEU A 170 7.11 4.89 1.82
CA LEU A 170 7.45 5.95 0.87
C LEU A 170 8.86 5.82 0.29
N GLY A 171 9.61 4.78 0.66
CA GLY A 171 11.04 4.69 0.38
C GLY A 171 11.43 4.86 -1.09
N GLN A 172 10.58 4.45 -2.05
CA GLN A 172 10.88 4.66 -3.47
C GLN A 172 10.86 6.15 -3.86
N TYR A 173 9.95 6.94 -3.29
CA TYR A 173 9.87 8.38 -3.53
C TYR A 173 11.01 9.11 -2.84
N LEU A 174 11.33 8.69 -1.60
CA LEU A 174 12.48 9.19 -0.85
C LEU A 174 13.80 8.91 -1.59
N ALA A 175 14.00 7.68 -2.06
CA ALA A 175 15.17 7.29 -2.83
C ALA A 175 15.27 8.09 -4.14
N ALA A 176 14.15 8.33 -4.84
CA ALA A 176 14.15 9.16 -6.02
C ALA A 176 14.50 10.62 -5.73
N ALA A 177 13.88 11.23 -4.73
CA ALA A 177 14.16 12.61 -4.35
C ALA A 177 15.62 12.81 -3.89
N THR A 178 16.24 11.79 -3.29
CA THR A 178 17.58 11.85 -2.70
C THR A 178 18.66 11.17 -3.53
N ALA A 179 18.39 10.85 -4.81
CA ALA A 179 19.39 10.23 -5.68
C ALA A 179 20.59 11.16 -5.89
N ASP A 180 21.80 10.60 -5.87
CA ASP A 180 23.05 11.36 -6.07
C ASP A 180 23.14 11.95 -7.49
N GLU A 181 22.54 11.27 -8.48
CA GLU A 181 22.54 11.67 -9.89
C GLU A 181 21.15 12.10 -10.35
N GLU A 182 21.03 13.39 -10.72
CA GLU A 182 19.79 14.01 -11.21
C GLU A 182 18.57 13.70 -10.33
N PRO A 183 18.60 14.02 -9.01
CA PRO A 183 17.49 13.74 -8.10
C PRO A 183 16.15 14.24 -8.66
N GLU A 184 15.07 13.52 -8.35
CA GLU A 184 13.74 13.97 -8.74
C GLU A 184 13.46 15.33 -8.09
N ASP A 185 13.36 16.37 -8.91
CA ASP A 185 13.18 17.73 -8.43
C ASP A 185 11.76 17.90 -7.88
N ASP A 186 11.66 17.98 -6.56
CA ASP A 186 10.44 18.41 -5.88
C ASP A 186 10.19 19.93 -6.07
N ASP A 187 11.20 20.68 -6.54
CA ASP A 187 11.20 22.14 -6.68
C ASP A 187 10.74 22.65 -8.05
N GLU A 188 10.57 21.79 -9.08
CA GLU A 188 9.92 22.23 -10.32
C GLU A 188 8.49 22.62 -9.93
N PRO A 189 8.11 23.92 -9.94
CA PRO A 189 6.79 24.31 -9.52
C PRO A 189 5.84 23.63 -10.48
N THR A 190 5.14 22.60 -10.02
CA THR A 190 4.01 22.06 -10.75
C THR A 190 3.08 23.25 -10.89
N ARG A 191 3.08 23.87 -12.08
CA ARG A 191 2.14 24.95 -12.41
C ARG A 191 0.79 24.52 -11.87
N PRO A 192 0.03 25.39 -11.17
CA PRO A 192 -1.26 25.00 -10.60
C PRO A 192 -2.07 24.26 -11.65
N TRP A 193 -2.32 22.97 -11.41
CA TRP A 193 -2.84 22.07 -12.42
C TRP A 193 -4.19 22.56 -12.92
N THR A 194 -4.38 22.57 -14.23
CA THR A 194 -5.65 22.94 -14.83
C THR A 194 -6.56 21.70 -14.86
N PRO A 195 -7.84 21.82 -14.51
CA PRO A 195 -8.80 20.73 -14.70
C PRO A 195 -8.73 20.18 -16.14
N GLY A 196 -8.53 18.86 -16.29
CA GLY A 196 -8.42 18.18 -17.59
C GLY A 196 -6.99 17.77 -18.00
N GLU A 197 -5.96 18.19 -17.28
CA GLU A 197 -4.55 17.84 -17.55
C GLU A 197 -4.10 16.50 -16.94
N GLN A 198 -5.04 15.70 -16.43
CA GLN A 198 -4.79 14.35 -15.88
C GLN A 198 -6.09 13.54 -15.78
N PRO A 199 -6.00 12.20 -15.77
CA PRO A 199 -7.12 11.36 -15.35
C PRO A 199 -7.46 11.56 -13.86
N PRO A 200 -8.71 11.25 -13.43
CA PRO A 200 -9.78 10.66 -14.22
C PRO A 200 -10.51 11.69 -15.12
N PHE A 201 -10.94 11.24 -16.29
CA PHE A 201 -11.69 12.03 -17.27
C PHE A 201 -13.18 12.04 -16.97
N VAL A 202 -13.91 12.93 -17.64
CA VAL A 202 -15.37 13.05 -17.51
C VAL A 202 -15.98 12.96 -18.91
N SER A 203 -16.97 12.07 -19.06
CA SER A 203 -17.74 11.86 -20.28
C SER A 203 -18.84 12.92 -20.46
N ALA A 204 -19.44 12.98 -21.66
CA ALA A 204 -20.50 13.94 -21.99
C ALA A 204 -21.74 13.84 -21.07
N ASP A 205 -22.03 12.64 -20.55
CA ASP A 205 -23.11 12.35 -19.60
C ASP A 205 -22.67 12.46 -18.13
N GLY A 206 -21.48 13.02 -17.88
CA GLY A 206 -21.00 13.36 -16.53
C GLY A 206 -20.39 12.20 -15.74
N ILE A 207 -20.23 11.02 -16.35
CA ILE A 207 -19.58 9.88 -15.69
C ILE A 207 -18.08 10.13 -15.65
N ARG A 208 -17.52 10.11 -14.44
CA ARG A 208 -16.08 10.18 -14.20
C ARG A 208 -15.45 8.80 -14.33
N PHE A 209 -14.35 8.68 -15.08
CA PHE A 209 -13.72 7.40 -15.35
C PHE A 209 -12.19 7.48 -15.40
N GLU A 210 -11.56 6.40 -14.95
CA GLU A 210 -10.12 6.14 -15.06
C GLU A 210 -9.83 5.30 -16.31
N VAL A 211 -8.62 5.43 -16.85
CA VAL A 211 -8.15 4.68 -18.02
C VAL A 211 -6.83 3.96 -17.72
N GLU A 212 -6.65 2.77 -18.30
CA GLU A 212 -5.44 1.98 -18.14
C GLU A 212 -5.00 1.26 -19.41
N ALA A 213 -3.76 1.49 -19.82
CA ALA A 213 -3.07 0.76 -20.88
C ALA A 213 -1.63 0.44 -20.44
N LEU A 214 -1.19 -0.80 -20.68
CA LEU A 214 0.21 -1.21 -20.42
C LEU A 214 1.12 -1.04 -21.63
N GLU A 215 0.52 -0.88 -22.82
CA GLU A 215 1.19 -0.82 -24.11
C GLU A 215 0.73 0.42 -24.86
N ALA A 216 1.62 0.99 -25.68
CA ALA A 216 1.33 2.22 -26.42
C ALA A 216 0.23 2.05 -27.49
N GLY A 217 0.06 0.84 -28.03
CA GLY A 217 -0.93 0.55 -29.09
C GLY A 217 -2.37 0.84 -28.66
N PRO A 218 -2.88 0.19 -27.58
CA PRO A 218 -4.20 0.51 -27.03
C PRO A 218 -4.39 1.98 -26.68
N TRP A 219 -3.37 2.62 -26.09
CA TRP A 219 -3.39 4.06 -25.79
C TRP A 219 -3.62 4.90 -27.02
N GLN A 220 -2.81 4.69 -28.07
CA GLN A 220 -2.87 5.45 -29.29
C GLN A 220 -4.20 5.26 -30.02
N ALA A 221 -4.65 4.00 -30.16
CA ALA A 221 -5.87 3.67 -30.87
C ALA A 221 -7.12 4.25 -30.19
N PHE A 222 -7.19 4.18 -28.85
CA PHE A 222 -8.31 4.71 -28.07
C PHE A 222 -8.48 6.22 -28.25
N TRP A 223 -7.43 6.99 -27.99
CA TRP A 223 -7.50 8.45 -28.08
C TRP A 223 -7.68 8.95 -29.51
N HIS A 224 -7.11 8.25 -30.49
CA HIS A 224 -7.34 8.56 -31.90
C HIS A 224 -8.82 8.38 -32.28
N GLN A 225 -9.46 7.30 -31.80
CA GLN A 225 -10.90 7.08 -32.06
C GLN A 225 -11.81 8.12 -31.37
N LEU A 226 -11.38 8.67 -30.24
CA LEU A 226 -12.04 9.80 -29.59
C LEU A 226 -11.72 11.17 -30.25
N GLY A 227 -10.95 11.19 -31.33
CA GLY A 227 -10.67 12.40 -32.11
C GLY A 227 -9.50 13.25 -31.60
N VAL A 228 -8.65 12.73 -30.71
CA VAL A 228 -7.46 13.45 -30.24
C VAL A 228 -6.38 13.48 -31.34
N PRO A 229 -5.78 14.65 -31.64
CA PRO A 229 -4.63 14.76 -32.55
C PRO A 229 -3.44 13.88 -32.14
N ALA A 230 -2.83 13.20 -33.12
CA ALA A 230 -1.74 12.23 -32.89
C ALA A 230 -0.55 12.78 -32.09
N ARG A 231 -0.21 14.06 -32.27
CA ARG A 231 0.86 14.74 -31.51
C ARG A 231 0.55 14.77 -30.01
N GLN A 232 -0.67 15.16 -29.63
CA GLN A 232 -1.09 15.26 -28.22
C GLN A 232 -1.20 13.89 -27.56
N ILE A 233 -1.60 12.87 -28.32
CA ILE A 233 -1.59 11.46 -27.88
C ILE A 233 -0.17 11.03 -27.53
N ALA A 234 0.79 11.28 -28.43
CA ALA A 234 2.18 10.87 -28.27
C ALA A 234 2.87 11.60 -27.11
N GLU A 235 2.69 12.93 -27.01
CA GLU A 235 3.23 13.76 -25.92
C GLU A 235 2.69 13.32 -24.54
N SER A 236 1.47 12.79 -24.48
CA SER A 236 0.83 12.36 -23.22
C SER A 236 1.26 10.95 -22.75
N TRP A 237 1.83 10.11 -23.63
CA TRP A 237 2.14 8.71 -23.29
C TRP A 237 3.24 8.56 -22.23
N GLY A 238 4.35 9.31 -22.37
CA GLY A 238 5.48 9.24 -21.43
C GLY A 238 5.10 9.61 -19.99
N PRO A 239 4.48 10.79 -19.76
CA PRO A 239 3.96 11.17 -18.46
C PRO A 239 2.95 10.18 -17.88
N TYR A 240 2.02 9.71 -18.72
CA TYR A 240 1.03 8.72 -18.33
C TYR A 240 1.68 7.42 -17.86
N LEU A 241 2.66 6.89 -18.59
CA LEU A 241 3.37 5.68 -18.22
C LEU A 241 4.21 5.88 -16.95
N GLY A 242 4.77 7.07 -16.75
CA GLY A 242 5.57 7.43 -15.58
C GLY A 242 4.76 7.68 -14.29
N ARG A 243 3.43 7.78 -14.37
CA ARG A 243 2.60 8.24 -13.26
C ARG A 243 2.67 7.39 -11.99
N TYR A 244 2.90 6.08 -12.14
CA TYR A 244 3.04 5.16 -11.00
C TYR A 244 4.35 5.37 -10.22
N ALA A 245 5.35 5.99 -10.83
CA ALA A 245 6.67 6.20 -10.23
C ALA A 245 6.87 7.62 -9.68
N ARG A 246 6.24 8.62 -10.32
CA ARG A 246 6.45 10.06 -10.00
C ARG A 246 5.35 10.68 -9.16
N ALA A 247 4.20 10.01 -9.05
CA ALA A 247 2.98 10.56 -8.46
C ALA A 247 2.45 11.85 -9.16
N THR A 248 2.75 11.99 -10.46
CA THR A 248 2.26 13.07 -11.35
C THR A 248 1.83 12.47 -12.69
N CYS A 249 0.90 13.11 -13.39
CA CYS A 249 0.44 12.63 -14.70
C CYS A 249 0.06 13.79 -15.64
N PRO A 250 0.99 14.72 -15.96
CA PRO A 250 0.71 15.80 -16.91
C PRO A 250 0.37 15.20 -18.29
N VAL A 251 -0.87 15.32 -18.73
CA VAL A 251 -1.30 14.96 -20.09
C VAL A 251 -1.95 16.15 -20.78
N SER A 252 -2.06 16.08 -22.11
CA SER A 252 -2.68 17.15 -22.88
C SER A 252 -4.16 17.33 -22.51
N PRO A 253 -4.65 18.58 -22.29
CA PRO A 253 -6.07 18.88 -22.08
C PRO A 253 -6.99 18.32 -23.16
N ALA A 254 -6.48 18.17 -24.39
CA ALA A 254 -7.22 17.62 -25.52
C ALA A 254 -7.80 16.22 -25.26
N LEU A 255 -7.19 15.43 -24.37
CA LEU A 255 -7.72 14.13 -23.97
C LEU A 255 -9.02 14.30 -23.16
N ALA A 256 -9.04 15.24 -22.21
CA ALA A 256 -10.24 15.53 -21.43
C ALA A 256 -11.33 16.21 -22.27
N GLU A 257 -10.95 17.12 -23.17
CA GLU A 257 -11.87 17.74 -24.12
C GLU A 257 -12.53 16.70 -25.02
N ALA A 258 -11.75 15.77 -25.60
CA ALA A 258 -12.28 14.68 -26.40
C ALA A 258 -13.20 13.76 -25.58
N ALA A 259 -12.78 13.35 -24.38
CA ALA A 259 -13.62 12.52 -23.51
C ALA A 259 -14.99 13.17 -23.21
N ALA A 260 -15.02 14.50 -23.01
CA ALA A 260 -16.23 15.24 -22.72
C ALA A 260 -17.20 15.36 -23.90
N LEU A 261 -16.79 14.99 -25.12
CA LEU A 261 -17.66 14.97 -26.31
C LEU A 261 -18.39 13.65 -26.51
N HIS A 262 -18.01 12.59 -25.78
CA HIS A 262 -18.56 11.24 -25.96
C HIS A 262 -19.32 10.77 -24.71
N PRO A 263 -20.53 10.19 -24.85
CA PRO A 263 -21.21 9.56 -23.73
C PRO A 263 -20.42 8.32 -23.26
N TYR A 264 -20.53 8.00 -21.97
CA TYR A 264 -19.72 6.94 -21.37
C TYR A 264 -19.89 5.57 -22.03
N CYS A 265 -21.09 5.25 -22.55
CA CYS A 265 -21.34 4.01 -23.27
C CYS A 265 -20.53 3.90 -24.58
N GLU A 266 -20.28 5.01 -25.25
CA GLU A 266 -19.41 5.06 -26.44
C GLU A 266 -17.94 4.91 -26.04
N VAL A 267 -17.50 5.57 -24.96
CA VAL A 267 -16.15 5.40 -24.40
C VAL A 267 -15.87 3.92 -24.11
N LEU A 268 -16.80 3.21 -23.47
CA LEU A 268 -16.67 1.77 -23.20
C LEU A 268 -16.57 0.92 -24.48
N ARG A 269 -17.37 1.23 -25.50
CA ARG A 269 -17.32 0.51 -26.78
C ARG A 269 -15.98 0.72 -27.48
N ILE A 270 -15.47 1.95 -27.51
CA ILE A 270 -14.16 2.27 -28.10
C ILE A 270 -13.05 1.56 -27.31
N ALA A 271 -13.14 1.57 -25.98
CA ALA A 271 -12.21 0.87 -25.10
C ALA A 271 -12.15 -0.63 -25.42
N GLU A 272 -13.31 -1.29 -25.56
CA GLU A 272 -13.42 -2.71 -25.91
C GLU A 272 -12.77 -3.02 -27.27
N ILE A 273 -12.96 -2.17 -28.28
CA ILE A 273 -12.37 -2.35 -29.62
C ILE A 273 -10.85 -2.15 -29.61
N THR A 274 -10.36 -1.19 -28.83
CA THR A 274 -8.95 -0.76 -28.86
C THR A 274 -8.07 -1.49 -27.84
N GLY A 275 -8.68 -2.20 -26.89
CA GLY A 275 -7.97 -2.86 -25.79
C GLY A 275 -7.57 -1.90 -24.65
N MET A 276 -8.07 -0.66 -24.65
CA MET A 276 -7.95 0.24 -23.51
C MET A 276 -8.82 -0.28 -22.37
N SER A 277 -8.31 -0.26 -21.14
CA SER A 277 -9.15 -0.52 -19.98
C SER A 277 -9.77 0.78 -19.49
N VAL A 278 -11.06 0.74 -19.15
CA VAL A 278 -11.80 1.89 -18.61
C VAL A 278 -12.57 1.43 -17.38
N SER A 279 -12.56 2.24 -16.31
CA SER A 279 -13.35 2.00 -15.11
C SER A 279 -14.04 3.28 -14.67
N PRO A 280 -15.34 3.26 -14.32
CA PRO A 280 -15.95 4.41 -13.68
C PRO A 280 -15.30 4.60 -12.29
N VAL A 281 -15.19 5.85 -11.86
CA VAL A 281 -14.79 6.18 -10.48
C VAL A 281 -16.02 5.97 -9.59
N ARG A 282 -16.02 4.87 -8.86
CA ARG A 282 -17.10 4.46 -7.97
C ARG A 282 -16.93 5.15 -6.62
N GLY A 283 -18.04 5.58 -6.04
CA GLY A 283 -18.11 6.05 -4.64
C GLY A 283 -18.38 4.90 -3.66
N LEU A 284 -18.18 5.15 -2.36
CA LEU A 284 -18.41 4.13 -1.31
C LEU A 284 -19.84 3.57 -1.32
N GLY A 285 -20.84 4.42 -1.60
CA GLY A 285 -22.25 4.00 -1.69
C GLY A 285 -22.50 2.96 -2.78
N HIS A 286 -21.73 2.99 -3.88
CA HIS A 286 -21.84 1.98 -4.94
C HIS A 286 -21.17 0.65 -4.58
N ARG A 287 -20.28 0.63 -3.59
CA ARG A 287 -19.55 -0.57 -3.15
C ARG A 287 -20.31 -1.37 -2.10
N SER A 288 -21.23 -0.75 -1.36
CA SER A 288 -21.91 -1.37 -0.21
C SER A 288 -22.73 -2.62 -0.57
N ALA A 289 -23.17 -2.72 -1.83
CA ALA A 289 -23.94 -3.85 -2.35
C ALA A 289 -23.06 -4.94 -3.02
N ASP A 290 -21.75 -4.71 -3.17
CA ASP A 290 -20.87 -5.70 -3.79
C ASP A 290 -20.73 -6.93 -2.88
N GLU A 291 -20.69 -8.11 -3.49
CA GLU A 291 -20.58 -9.40 -2.78
C GLU A 291 -19.38 -9.43 -1.82
N ASP A 292 -18.24 -8.89 -2.26
CA ASP A 292 -17.00 -8.87 -1.49
C ASP A 292 -17.10 -8.03 -0.20
N VAL A 293 -17.97 -7.02 -0.21
CA VAL A 293 -18.29 -6.16 0.93
C VAL A 293 -19.36 -6.79 1.81
N VAL A 294 -20.47 -7.24 1.23
CA VAL A 294 -21.60 -7.84 1.96
C VAL A 294 -21.18 -9.09 2.74
N HIS A 295 -20.27 -9.89 2.18
CA HIS A 295 -19.75 -11.10 2.82
C HIS A 295 -18.46 -10.87 3.61
N ASP A 296 -17.99 -9.61 3.74
CA ASP A 296 -16.81 -9.22 4.51
C ASP A 296 -15.61 -10.14 4.26
N HIS A 297 -15.24 -10.30 2.98
CA HIS A 297 -14.17 -11.21 2.58
C HIS A 297 -12.87 -10.90 3.33
N ALA A 298 -11.95 -11.85 3.48
CA ALA A 298 -10.64 -11.58 4.08
C ALA A 298 -9.69 -10.93 3.05
N PRO A 299 -8.79 -10.00 3.44
CA PRO A 299 -7.90 -9.28 2.51
C PRO A 299 -6.91 -10.17 1.74
N TRP A 300 -6.69 -11.38 2.26
CA TRP A 300 -6.00 -12.48 1.62
C TRP A 300 -6.79 -13.77 1.88
N THR A 301 -6.41 -14.86 1.22
CA THR A 301 -6.86 -16.22 1.55
C THR A 301 -5.65 -17.09 1.86
N VAL A 302 -5.82 -18.03 2.79
CA VAL A 302 -4.84 -19.10 3.07
C VAL A 302 -5.56 -20.42 2.87
N THR A 303 -5.14 -21.17 1.86
CA THR A 303 -5.76 -22.45 1.49
C THR A 303 -4.77 -23.59 1.63
N HIS A 304 -5.31 -24.78 1.88
CA HIS A 304 -4.55 -26.01 2.08
C HIS A 304 -4.99 -27.01 1.04
N GLU A 305 -4.10 -27.28 0.08
CA GLU A 305 -4.39 -28.07 -1.11
C GLU A 305 -3.57 -29.38 -1.14
N GLY A 306 -3.00 -29.80 0.00
CA GLY A 306 -2.21 -31.02 0.12
C GLY A 306 -2.71 -31.98 1.20
N THR A 307 -2.31 -33.25 1.10
CA THR A 307 -2.57 -34.30 2.10
C THR A 307 -1.33 -34.70 2.89
N THR A 308 -0.15 -34.40 2.39
CA THR A 308 1.14 -34.67 3.01
C THR A 308 1.57 -33.54 3.93
N SER A 309 1.61 -33.79 5.24
CA SER A 309 2.17 -32.85 6.21
C SER A 309 3.64 -32.56 5.86
N PRO A 310 4.02 -31.29 5.68
CA PRO A 310 5.39 -30.93 5.39
C PRO A 310 6.27 -31.13 6.62
N THR A 311 7.55 -31.39 6.40
CA THR A 311 8.54 -31.37 7.46
C THR A 311 8.69 -29.93 7.97
N ALA A 312 8.66 -29.75 9.29
CA ALA A 312 8.95 -28.47 9.91
C ALA A 312 10.36 -27.99 9.54
N THR A 313 10.53 -26.68 9.32
CA THR A 313 11.83 -26.11 8.95
C THR A 313 12.44 -25.44 10.18
N ASP A 314 13.35 -26.14 10.85
CA ASP A 314 14.07 -25.58 12.00
C ASP A 314 14.96 -24.40 11.57
N ALA A 315 15.13 -23.44 12.47
CA ALA A 315 15.99 -22.30 12.21
C ALA A 315 17.48 -22.66 12.37
N PRO A 316 18.37 -22.05 11.57
CA PRO A 316 19.81 -22.16 11.81
C PRO A 316 20.20 -21.56 13.16
N SER A 317 21.18 -22.17 13.84
CA SER A 317 21.65 -21.71 15.15
C SER A 317 22.31 -20.31 15.05
N GLY A 318 22.00 -19.42 16.00
CA GLY A 318 22.66 -18.12 16.14
C GLY A 318 22.06 -16.94 15.35
N THR A 319 20.89 -17.09 14.73
CA THR A 319 20.21 -16.00 14.00
C THR A 319 19.15 -15.28 14.85
N GLY A 320 19.09 -13.95 14.77
CA GLY A 320 18.17 -13.12 15.56
C GLY A 320 16.87 -12.68 14.87
N LEU A 321 16.71 -12.91 13.55
CA LEU A 321 15.53 -12.47 12.79
C LEU A 321 14.53 -13.60 12.54
N PRO A 322 13.21 -13.35 12.52
CA PRO A 322 12.23 -14.44 12.58
C PRO A 322 12.12 -15.31 11.32
N LEU A 323 12.45 -14.77 10.15
CA LEU A 323 12.45 -15.51 8.87
C LEU A 323 13.86 -16.00 8.48
N ALA A 324 14.84 -15.88 9.36
CA ALA A 324 16.21 -16.33 9.07
C ALA A 324 16.25 -17.81 8.62
N GLY A 325 17.04 -18.06 7.58
CA GLY A 325 17.17 -19.39 6.96
C GLY A 325 16.01 -19.83 6.06
N LEU A 326 15.00 -18.98 5.84
CA LEU A 326 13.97 -19.24 4.83
C LEU A 326 14.33 -18.59 3.50
N ARG A 327 13.98 -19.25 2.40
CA ARG A 327 14.26 -18.79 1.03
C ARG A 327 12.98 -18.48 0.25
N VAL A 328 12.94 -17.31 -0.38
CA VAL A 328 11.84 -16.83 -1.23
C VAL A 328 12.33 -16.71 -2.66
N VAL A 329 11.67 -17.42 -3.59
CA VAL A 329 11.83 -17.17 -5.03
C VAL A 329 10.72 -16.22 -5.47
N GLU A 330 11.10 -15.03 -5.92
CA GLU A 330 10.19 -13.94 -6.28
C GLU A 330 10.23 -13.70 -7.80
N SER A 331 9.11 -13.87 -8.49
CA SER A 331 8.93 -13.42 -9.88
C SER A 331 7.83 -12.37 -9.95
N THR A 332 8.20 -11.14 -9.62
CA THR A 332 7.24 -10.02 -9.54
C THR A 332 7.72 -8.78 -10.30
N ARG A 333 6.80 -7.88 -10.63
CA ARG A 333 7.10 -6.59 -11.30
C ARG A 333 6.41 -5.42 -10.60
N ARG A 334 6.82 -4.20 -10.95
CA ARG A 334 6.26 -2.93 -10.44
C ARG A 334 6.50 -2.75 -8.94
N ILE A 335 5.46 -2.58 -8.13
CA ILE A 335 5.58 -2.10 -6.74
C ILE A 335 5.13 -3.16 -5.73
N GLN A 336 3.89 -3.66 -5.82
CA GLN A 336 3.29 -4.57 -4.83
C GLN A 336 4.16 -5.79 -4.51
N GLY A 337 4.55 -6.54 -5.55
CA GLY A 337 5.36 -7.74 -5.40
C GLY A 337 6.78 -7.46 -4.90
N PRO A 338 7.53 -6.52 -5.52
CA PRO A 338 8.88 -6.20 -5.06
C PRO A 338 8.93 -5.68 -3.62
N LEU A 339 7.94 -4.88 -3.21
CA LEU A 339 7.81 -4.43 -1.82
C LEU A 339 7.54 -5.60 -0.86
N ALA A 340 6.69 -6.56 -1.23
CA ALA A 340 6.46 -7.75 -0.41
C ALA A 340 7.76 -8.56 -0.21
N GLY A 341 8.55 -8.77 -1.26
CA GLY A 341 9.86 -9.40 -1.14
C GLY A 341 10.85 -8.60 -0.29
N LEU A 342 10.87 -7.27 -0.42
CA LEU A 342 11.70 -6.41 0.42
C LEU A 342 11.33 -6.55 1.91
N LEU A 343 10.03 -6.61 2.23
CA LEU A 343 9.52 -6.81 3.60
C LEU A 343 9.90 -8.19 4.14
N LEU A 344 9.80 -9.25 3.33
CA LEU A 344 10.22 -10.60 3.73
C LEU A 344 11.74 -10.67 3.98
N GLY A 345 12.54 -10.01 3.15
CA GLY A 345 13.98 -9.88 3.36
C GLY A 345 14.33 -9.08 4.63
N ALA A 346 13.57 -8.01 4.91
CA ALA A 346 13.70 -7.23 6.13
C ALA A 346 13.38 -8.03 7.42
N LEU A 347 12.58 -9.11 7.31
CA LEU A 347 12.31 -10.06 8.38
C LEU A 347 13.35 -11.20 8.46
N GLY A 348 14.35 -11.22 7.57
CA GLY A 348 15.48 -12.14 7.58
C GLY A 348 15.46 -13.24 6.51
N ALA A 349 14.49 -13.26 5.59
CA ALA A 349 14.48 -14.24 4.50
C ALA A 349 15.55 -13.93 3.45
N GLU A 350 16.12 -14.98 2.84
CA GLU A 350 16.87 -14.87 1.59
C GLU A 350 15.88 -14.71 0.43
N VAL A 351 16.03 -13.66 -0.37
CA VAL A 351 15.11 -13.38 -1.49
C VAL A 351 15.86 -13.44 -2.80
N ILE A 352 15.47 -14.39 -3.64
CA ILE A 352 15.98 -14.61 -5.00
C ILE A 352 14.93 -14.06 -5.97
N ARG A 353 15.25 -12.94 -6.61
CA ARG A 353 14.40 -12.28 -7.61
C ARG A 353 14.70 -12.82 -9.01
N ILE A 354 13.65 -13.18 -9.72
CA ILE A 354 13.70 -13.62 -11.12
C ILE A 354 13.27 -12.48 -12.03
N GLU A 355 14.20 -11.99 -12.84
CA GLU A 355 13.95 -10.98 -13.87
C GLU A 355 13.74 -11.63 -15.25
N PRO A 356 12.92 -11.01 -16.12
CA PRO A 356 12.85 -11.43 -17.51
C PRO A 356 14.15 -11.10 -18.25
N PRO A 357 14.41 -11.71 -19.42
CA PRO A 357 15.50 -11.31 -20.29
C PRO A 357 15.50 -9.80 -20.57
N GLY A 358 16.65 -9.14 -20.36
CA GLY A 358 16.79 -7.69 -20.47
C GLY A 358 16.49 -6.92 -19.17
N GLY A 359 16.18 -7.62 -18.09
CA GLY A 359 15.97 -7.06 -16.75
C GLY A 359 14.61 -6.40 -16.53
N ASP A 360 14.41 -5.89 -15.31
CA ASP A 360 13.24 -5.08 -14.96
C ASP A 360 13.30 -3.70 -15.63
N PRO A 361 12.26 -3.26 -16.38
CA PRO A 361 12.22 -1.93 -16.98
C PRO A 361 12.42 -0.78 -15.99
N LEU A 362 12.05 -0.95 -14.70
CA LEU A 362 12.25 0.06 -13.67
C LEU A 362 13.73 0.41 -13.48
N ARG A 363 14.67 -0.50 -13.82
CA ARG A 363 16.12 -0.23 -13.72
C ARG A 363 16.55 1.01 -14.50
N GLY A 364 15.91 1.30 -15.62
CA GLY A 364 16.25 2.44 -16.48
C GLY A 364 15.42 3.70 -16.25
N VAL A 365 14.59 3.75 -15.20
CA VAL A 365 13.69 4.88 -14.95
C VAL A 365 14.38 5.89 -14.03
N PRO A 366 14.76 7.10 -14.50
CA PRO A 366 15.42 8.10 -13.67
C PRO A 366 14.55 8.53 -12.47
N PRO A 367 15.17 8.98 -11.37
CA PRO A 367 16.59 9.27 -11.25
C PRO A 367 17.43 8.03 -10.92
N MET A 368 18.73 8.10 -11.23
CA MET A 368 19.65 6.96 -11.16
C MET A 368 20.44 6.98 -9.85
N ALA A 369 20.72 5.81 -9.30
CA ALA A 369 21.61 5.61 -8.16
C ALA A 369 22.68 4.58 -8.57
N GLY A 370 23.75 5.08 -9.20
CA GLY A 370 24.73 4.24 -9.88
C GLY A 370 24.17 3.66 -11.18
N ASP A 371 24.15 2.33 -11.32
CA ASP A 371 23.79 1.65 -12.57
C ASP A 371 22.28 1.35 -12.72
N ALA A 372 21.45 1.72 -11.75
CA ALA A 372 20.02 1.47 -11.77
C ALA A 372 19.24 2.63 -11.14
N SER A 373 17.95 2.72 -11.46
CA SER A 373 17.00 3.63 -10.84
C SER A 373 17.06 3.57 -9.32
N ALA A 374 17.05 4.73 -8.65
CA ALA A 374 16.98 4.80 -7.20
C ALA A 374 15.74 4.08 -6.64
N ARG A 375 14.63 4.09 -7.38
CA ARG A 375 13.40 3.35 -7.04
C ARG A 375 13.63 1.84 -7.08
N PHE A 376 14.31 1.37 -8.12
CA PHE A 376 14.68 -0.03 -8.27
C PHE A 376 15.62 -0.48 -7.13
N VAL A 377 16.64 0.32 -6.83
CA VAL A 377 17.59 0.07 -5.73
C VAL A 377 16.86 -0.06 -4.41
N MET A 378 15.94 0.86 -4.09
CA MET A 378 15.15 0.79 -2.86
C MET A 378 14.32 -0.50 -2.76
N LEU A 379 13.56 -0.84 -3.80
CA LEU A 379 12.63 -1.98 -3.77
C LEU A 379 13.32 -3.34 -3.86
N ASN A 380 14.54 -3.41 -4.38
CA ASN A 380 15.24 -4.67 -4.64
C ASN A 380 16.58 -4.81 -3.91
N ARG A 381 16.94 -3.88 -3.02
CA ARG A 381 18.11 -4.03 -2.14
C ARG A 381 18.03 -5.32 -1.32
N GLY A 382 19.18 -5.96 -1.15
CA GLY A 382 19.32 -7.20 -0.40
C GLY A 382 18.84 -8.47 -1.12
N LYS A 383 18.26 -8.35 -2.33
CA LYS A 383 17.85 -9.50 -3.13
C LYS A 383 19.01 -10.01 -4.00
N GLU A 384 19.12 -11.32 -4.13
CA GLU A 384 19.91 -11.95 -5.19
C GLU A 384 19.07 -11.92 -6.48
N ILE A 385 19.66 -11.56 -7.61
CA ILE A 385 18.90 -11.35 -8.87
C ILE A 385 19.41 -12.30 -9.95
N HIS A 386 18.48 -13.03 -10.55
CA HIS A 386 18.73 -13.94 -11.68
C HIS A 386 17.87 -13.54 -12.88
N GLU A 387 18.51 -13.36 -14.03
CA GLU A 387 17.80 -13.24 -15.30
C GLU A 387 17.46 -14.64 -15.84
N ILE A 388 16.16 -14.96 -15.97
CA ILE A 388 15.71 -16.27 -16.42
C ILE A 388 14.55 -16.16 -17.42
N ASP A 389 14.75 -16.66 -18.64
CA ASP A 389 13.63 -16.91 -19.57
C ASP A 389 12.95 -18.25 -19.29
N PHE A 390 11.99 -18.25 -18.37
CA PHE A 390 11.21 -19.45 -18.04
C PHE A 390 10.24 -19.91 -19.15
N ARG A 391 10.17 -19.22 -20.31
CA ARG A 391 9.48 -19.73 -21.51
C ARG A 391 10.31 -20.77 -22.26
N THR A 392 11.63 -20.80 -22.00
CA THR A 392 12.54 -21.80 -22.57
C THR A 392 12.60 -23.02 -21.65
N SER A 393 12.85 -24.21 -22.22
CA SER A 393 13.03 -25.43 -21.41
C SER A 393 14.22 -25.32 -20.46
N LYS A 394 15.30 -24.62 -20.85
CA LYS A 394 16.47 -24.38 -20.00
C LYS A 394 16.13 -23.45 -18.83
N GLY A 395 15.48 -22.31 -19.10
CA GLY A 395 15.10 -21.37 -18.06
C GLY A 395 14.06 -21.94 -17.10
N ARG A 396 13.10 -22.73 -17.60
CA ARG A 396 12.14 -23.43 -16.73
C ARG A 396 12.83 -24.43 -15.80
N ARG A 397 13.79 -25.21 -16.28
CA ARG A 397 14.61 -26.09 -15.41
C ARG A 397 15.37 -25.29 -14.36
N HIS A 398 16.05 -24.21 -14.76
CA HIS A 398 16.78 -23.36 -13.83
C HIS A 398 15.86 -22.77 -12.74
N LEU A 399 14.67 -22.29 -13.10
CA LEU A 399 13.69 -21.82 -12.13
C LEU A 399 13.24 -22.94 -11.17
N LEU A 400 12.97 -24.14 -11.69
CA LEU A 400 12.55 -25.28 -10.87
C LEU A 400 13.66 -25.73 -9.91
N ASP A 401 14.93 -25.66 -10.31
CA ASP A 401 16.08 -25.96 -9.44
C ASP A 401 16.14 -24.97 -8.27
N LEU A 402 15.92 -23.67 -8.52
CA LEU A 402 15.83 -22.65 -7.47
C LEU A 402 14.64 -22.90 -6.54
N VAL A 403 13.47 -23.22 -7.10
CA VAL A 403 12.23 -23.50 -6.34
C VAL A 403 12.38 -24.77 -5.48
N GLY A 404 13.15 -25.76 -5.93
CA GLY A 404 13.39 -27.00 -5.18
C GLY A 404 14.04 -26.77 -3.81
N GLY A 405 14.78 -25.67 -3.64
CA GLY A 405 15.36 -25.24 -2.36
C GLY A 405 14.61 -24.11 -1.67
N ALA A 406 13.43 -23.70 -2.16
CA ALA A 406 12.71 -22.53 -1.67
C ALA A 406 11.56 -22.90 -0.73
N ASP A 407 11.25 -21.98 0.18
CA ASP A 407 10.10 -22.05 1.08
C ASP A 407 8.87 -21.35 0.52
N VAL A 408 9.09 -20.30 -0.29
CA VAL A 408 8.03 -19.48 -0.87
C VAL A 408 8.31 -19.28 -2.36
N PHE A 409 7.26 -19.41 -3.17
CA PHE A 409 7.26 -18.89 -4.54
C PHE A 409 6.26 -17.74 -4.62
N LEU A 410 6.74 -16.52 -4.81
CA LEU A 410 5.94 -15.29 -4.85
C LEU A 410 5.88 -14.74 -6.28
N HIS A 411 4.67 -14.57 -6.83
CA HIS A 411 4.48 -13.96 -8.14
C HIS A 411 3.28 -12.98 -8.16
N ASN A 412 3.28 -12.05 -9.12
CA ASN A 412 2.17 -11.10 -9.34
C ASN A 412 1.68 -11.07 -10.79
N TRP A 413 1.74 -12.22 -11.47
CA TRP A 413 1.29 -12.32 -12.86
C TRP A 413 -0.23 -12.16 -12.98
N ALA A 414 -0.68 -11.75 -14.17
CA ALA A 414 -2.09 -11.67 -14.50
C ALA A 414 -2.79 -13.04 -14.33
N PRO A 415 -4.11 -13.04 -14.04
CA PRO A 415 -4.89 -14.28 -13.93
C PRO A 415 -4.68 -15.23 -15.12
N GLY A 416 -4.52 -16.51 -14.85
CA GLY A 416 -4.28 -17.55 -15.86
C GLY A 416 -2.86 -17.62 -16.41
N LYS A 417 -1.99 -16.63 -16.14
CA LYS A 417 -0.63 -16.62 -16.68
C LYS A 417 0.25 -17.72 -16.09
N ALA A 418 0.13 -18.02 -14.79
CA ALA A 418 0.87 -19.12 -14.17
C ALA A 418 0.53 -20.47 -14.83
N ALA A 419 -0.75 -20.75 -15.05
CA ALA A 419 -1.19 -21.94 -15.79
C ALA A 419 -0.62 -22.01 -17.22
N GLN A 420 -0.63 -20.89 -17.97
CA GLN A 420 -0.02 -20.84 -19.32
C GLN A 420 1.48 -21.13 -19.30
N LEU A 421 2.17 -20.81 -18.21
CA LEU A 421 3.60 -21.04 -18.04
C LEU A 421 3.91 -22.44 -17.46
N GLY A 422 2.90 -23.18 -16.98
CA GLY A 422 3.08 -24.42 -16.23
C GLY A 422 3.85 -24.19 -14.93
N LEU A 423 3.51 -23.11 -14.22
CA LEU A 423 4.12 -22.69 -12.95
C LEU A 423 3.02 -22.44 -11.90
N GLU A 424 1.92 -23.19 -11.95
CA GLU A 424 0.94 -23.22 -10.87
C GLU A 424 1.48 -24.04 -9.69
N ARG A 425 0.83 -23.93 -8.54
CA ARG A 425 1.21 -24.68 -7.34
C ARG A 425 1.39 -26.19 -7.58
N PRO A 426 0.51 -26.91 -8.30
CA PRO A 426 0.72 -28.33 -8.59
C PRO A 426 2.01 -28.61 -9.40
N ASP A 427 2.40 -27.70 -10.30
CA ASP A 427 3.64 -27.85 -11.07
C ASP A 427 4.87 -27.72 -10.16
N LEU A 428 4.86 -26.74 -9.25
CA LEU A 428 5.99 -26.50 -8.33
C LEU A 428 6.06 -27.53 -7.20
N ALA A 429 4.92 -28.10 -6.79
CA ALA A 429 4.85 -29.13 -5.76
C ALA A 429 5.60 -30.41 -6.14
N ALA A 430 5.87 -30.63 -7.44
CA ALA A 430 6.68 -31.75 -7.91
C ALA A 430 8.15 -31.66 -7.47
N VAL A 431 8.68 -30.44 -7.31
CA VAL A 431 10.07 -30.20 -6.87
C VAL A 431 10.17 -29.69 -5.44
N SER A 432 9.12 -29.03 -4.93
CA SER A 432 9.03 -28.57 -3.54
C SER A 432 7.61 -28.78 -2.99
N PRO A 433 7.29 -29.97 -2.44
CA PRO A 433 5.95 -30.28 -1.91
C PRO A 433 5.48 -29.35 -0.77
N GLY A 434 6.45 -28.79 -0.03
CA GLY A 434 6.23 -27.87 1.09
C GLY A 434 6.24 -26.39 0.71
N ILE A 435 6.27 -26.05 -0.59
CA ILE A 435 6.29 -24.66 -1.04
C ILE A 435 5.02 -23.92 -0.58
N VAL A 436 5.19 -22.72 -0.04
CA VAL A 436 4.10 -21.74 0.09
C VAL A 436 3.98 -21.02 -1.24
N TYR A 437 2.90 -21.31 -1.98
CA TYR A 437 2.64 -20.67 -3.26
C TYR A 437 1.88 -19.35 -3.04
N ALA A 438 2.50 -18.23 -3.37
CA ALA A 438 1.97 -16.89 -3.08
C ALA A 438 1.66 -16.11 -4.36
N TRP A 439 0.39 -15.73 -4.54
CA TRP A 439 -0.06 -14.88 -5.64
C TRP A 439 -0.54 -13.52 -5.12
N ALA A 440 0.22 -12.47 -5.43
CA ALA A 440 -0.16 -11.08 -5.17
C ALA A 440 -0.81 -10.50 -6.43
N SER A 441 -2.13 -10.43 -6.45
CA SER A 441 -2.89 -10.06 -7.66
C SER A 441 -3.54 -8.68 -7.56
N ALA A 442 -4.22 -8.22 -8.61
CA ALA A 442 -5.04 -7.02 -8.51
C ALA A 442 -6.40 -7.27 -7.85
N TRP A 443 -7.09 -8.33 -8.28
CA TRP A 443 -8.50 -8.56 -7.95
C TRP A 443 -8.73 -9.69 -6.95
N GLY A 444 -7.78 -10.62 -6.80
CA GLY A 444 -7.96 -11.84 -6.01
C GLY A 444 -8.56 -12.98 -6.84
N ARG A 445 -8.52 -14.18 -6.28
CA ARG A 445 -9.03 -15.42 -6.92
C ARG A 445 -10.56 -15.45 -7.02
N ASP A 446 -11.23 -14.90 -6.01
CA ASP A 446 -12.70 -14.93 -5.88
C ASP A 446 -13.38 -13.71 -6.54
N ALA A 447 -12.62 -12.91 -7.29
CA ALA A 447 -13.17 -11.73 -7.95
C ALA A 447 -14.19 -12.15 -9.03
N PRO A 448 -15.30 -11.40 -9.21
CA PRO A 448 -16.32 -11.76 -10.18
C PRO A 448 -15.74 -11.99 -11.59
N ALA A 449 -16.18 -13.05 -12.27
CA ALA A 449 -15.66 -13.44 -13.58
C ALA A 449 -16.00 -12.47 -14.73
N ALA A 450 -16.85 -11.47 -14.50
CA ALA A 450 -17.30 -10.53 -15.52
C ALA A 450 -16.50 -9.22 -15.53
N ARG A 451 -15.89 -8.91 -16.69
CA ARG A 451 -15.33 -7.61 -17.13
C ARG A 451 -14.76 -6.71 -16.03
N LEU A 452 -13.85 -7.25 -15.20
CA LEU A 452 -13.01 -6.41 -14.36
C LEU A 452 -12.04 -5.62 -15.26
N PRO A 453 -11.79 -4.34 -14.96
CA PRO A 453 -10.79 -3.58 -15.68
C PRO A 453 -9.40 -4.20 -15.46
N LEU A 454 -8.44 -3.77 -16.27
CA LEU A 454 -7.05 -4.13 -16.09
C LEU A 454 -6.61 -3.88 -14.63
N GLY A 455 -5.96 -4.88 -14.05
CA GLY A 455 -5.62 -4.90 -12.64
C GLY A 455 -4.41 -4.05 -12.30
N THR A 456 -4.59 -2.74 -12.17
CA THR A 456 -3.58 -1.80 -11.68
C THR A 456 -4.07 -1.02 -10.48
N ASP A 457 -3.16 -0.39 -9.75
CA ASP A 457 -3.48 0.40 -8.58
C ASP A 457 -4.58 1.45 -8.84
N PHE A 458 -4.43 2.28 -9.88
CA PHE A 458 -5.40 3.34 -10.19
C PHE A 458 -6.77 2.79 -10.59
N MET A 459 -6.79 1.70 -11.37
CA MET A 459 -8.02 1.02 -11.73
C MET A 459 -8.74 0.45 -10.52
N VAL A 460 -8.00 -0.19 -9.63
CA VAL A 460 -8.58 -0.74 -8.40
C VAL A 460 -9.02 0.40 -7.49
N GLN A 461 -8.27 1.51 -7.37
CA GLN A 461 -8.71 2.68 -6.59
C GLN A 461 -10.02 3.28 -7.12
N ALA A 462 -10.14 3.44 -8.44
CA ALA A 462 -11.33 3.94 -9.10
C ALA A 462 -12.51 2.98 -8.91
N TRP A 463 -12.28 1.68 -9.10
CA TRP A 463 -13.31 0.66 -8.92
C TRP A 463 -13.71 0.49 -7.46
N SER A 464 -12.80 0.71 -6.51
CA SER A 464 -12.99 0.29 -5.12
C SER A 464 -13.60 1.31 -4.17
N GLY A 465 -13.87 2.53 -4.64
CA GLY A 465 -14.27 3.61 -3.74
C GLY A 465 -13.09 4.27 -3.04
N VAL A 466 -11.86 3.79 -3.21
CA VAL A 466 -10.67 4.45 -2.62
C VAL A 466 -10.47 5.83 -3.23
N ALA A 467 -10.67 6.00 -4.54
CA ALA A 467 -10.60 7.30 -5.21
C ALA A 467 -11.58 8.34 -4.62
N ASP A 468 -12.75 7.91 -4.13
CA ASP A 468 -13.70 8.77 -3.42
C ASP A 468 -13.26 8.98 -1.96
N ALA A 469 -12.73 7.96 -1.30
CA ALA A 469 -12.33 8.04 0.10
C ALA A 469 -11.08 8.90 0.36
N VAL A 470 -10.11 8.90 -0.57
CA VAL A 470 -8.82 9.60 -0.41
C VAL A 470 -8.89 11.08 -0.76
N ARG A 471 -9.97 11.54 -1.41
CA ARG A 471 -10.12 12.92 -1.86
C ARG A 471 -10.05 13.90 -0.68
N THR A 472 -9.46 15.07 -0.92
CA THR A 472 -9.62 16.21 -0.01
C THR A 472 -11.09 16.66 -0.01
N SER A 473 -11.60 17.10 1.13
CA SER A 473 -12.97 17.58 1.26
C SER A 473 -13.30 18.65 0.19
N GLY A 474 -14.49 18.57 -0.40
CA GLY A 474 -14.95 19.49 -1.45
C GLY A 474 -14.37 19.27 -2.86
N ARG A 475 -13.40 18.37 -3.06
CA ARG A 475 -12.88 18.02 -4.40
C ARG A 475 -13.59 16.80 -5.00
N PRO A 476 -13.67 16.67 -6.33
CA PRO A 476 -14.17 15.46 -6.98
C PRO A 476 -13.31 14.22 -6.63
N PRO A 477 -13.91 13.01 -6.60
CA PRO A 477 -13.18 11.75 -6.46
C PRO A 477 -12.09 11.58 -7.52
N ALA A 478 -10.89 11.18 -7.11
CA ALA A 478 -9.78 10.86 -8.00
C ALA A 478 -8.83 9.87 -7.32
N PRO A 479 -8.25 8.90 -8.05
CA PRO A 479 -7.19 8.07 -7.50
C PRO A 479 -6.01 8.91 -7.01
N SER A 480 -5.41 8.50 -5.91
CA SER A 480 -4.13 9.04 -5.47
C SER A 480 -3.01 8.49 -6.34
N LEU A 481 -2.12 9.35 -6.85
CA LEU A 481 -0.98 8.92 -7.67
C LEU A 481 0.19 8.32 -6.86
N VAL A 482 0.09 8.23 -5.52
CA VAL A 482 1.09 7.60 -4.63
C VAL A 482 1.07 6.05 -4.73
N THR A 483 0.23 5.47 -5.57
CA THR A 483 0.05 4.01 -5.72
C THR A 483 -0.30 3.30 -4.39
N LEU A 484 -1.33 3.81 -3.71
CA LEU A 484 -1.65 3.44 -2.31
C LEU A 484 -1.94 1.95 -2.13
N LEU A 485 -2.61 1.31 -3.08
CA LEU A 485 -2.98 -0.10 -3.00
C LEU A 485 -1.83 -1.02 -3.40
N ASP A 486 -0.92 -0.59 -4.26
CA ASP A 486 0.32 -1.32 -4.54
C ASP A 486 1.20 -1.36 -3.28
N LEU A 487 1.37 -0.21 -2.62
CA LEU A 487 2.15 -0.09 -1.40
C LEU A 487 1.51 -0.90 -0.25
N LEU A 488 0.25 -0.65 0.09
CA LEU A 488 -0.47 -1.43 1.11
C LEU A 488 -0.59 -2.92 0.73
N GLY A 489 -0.79 -3.20 -0.56
CA GLY A 489 -0.88 -4.56 -1.09
C GLY A 489 0.42 -5.34 -0.94
N GLY A 490 1.58 -4.69 -1.00
CA GLY A 490 2.86 -5.31 -0.68
C GLY A 490 2.96 -5.77 0.77
N TYR A 491 2.49 -4.95 1.71
CA TYR A 491 2.37 -5.33 3.12
C TYR A 491 1.38 -6.49 3.33
N VAL A 492 0.21 -6.43 2.70
CA VAL A 492 -0.81 -7.50 2.78
C VAL A 492 -0.29 -8.81 2.17
N ALA A 493 0.49 -8.74 1.08
CA ALA A 493 1.11 -9.91 0.47
C ALA A 493 2.20 -10.53 1.37
N ALA A 494 3.06 -9.69 1.99
CA ALA A 494 4.04 -10.18 2.95
C ALA A 494 3.36 -10.82 4.19
N GLU A 495 2.32 -10.20 4.73
CA GLU A 495 1.51 -10.75 5.82
C GLU A 495 0.94 -12.13 5.45
N ALA A 496 0.35 -12.25 4.26
CA ALA A 496 -0.21 -13.49 3.75
C ALA A 496 0.85 -14.59 3.63
N VAL A 497 2.05 -14.26 3.12
CA VAL A 497 3.18 -15.20 3.04
C VAL A 497 3.60 -15.68 4.42
N VAL A 498 3.77 -14.78 5.39
CA VAL A 498 4.16 -15.16 6.77
C VAL A 498 3.06 -16.00 7.44
N ALA A 499 1.79 -15.67 7.22
CA ALA A 499 0.66 -16.47 7.68
C ALA A 499 0.67 -17.88 7.06
N GLY A 500 0.97 -17.99 5.77
CA GLY A 500 1.11 -19.26 5.05
C GLY A 500 2.27 -20.11 5.57
N LEU A 501 3.44 -19.50 5.80
CA LEU A 501 4.61 -20.15 6.41
C LEU A 501 4.30 -20.64 7.82
N LEU A 502 3.60 -19.85 8.63
CA LEU A 502 3.18 -20.24 9.97
C LEU A 502 2.17 -21.40 9.93
N ALA A 503 1.22 -21.37 8.99
CA ALA A 503 0.30 -22.49 8.79
C ALA A 503 1.05 -23.77 8.41
N ARG A 504 2.01 -23.67 7.48
CA ARG A 504 2.89 -24.77 7.06
C ARG A 504 3.67 -25.35 8.24
N GLN A 505 4.34 -24.50 9.03
CA GLN A 505 5.09 -24.91 10.22
C GLN A 505 4.19 -25.61 11.25
N ARG A 506 2.90 -25.29 11.25
CA ARG A 506 1.87 -25.89 12.11
C ARG A 506 1.18 -27.11 11.48
N GLY A 507 1.78 -27.68 10.44
CA GLY A 507 1.38 -28.96 9.83
C GLY A 507 0.44 -28.84 8.65
N ALA A 508 0.15 -27.64 8.16
CA ALA A 508 -0.69 -27.46 7.00
C ALA A 508 0.03 -27.89 5.70
N ALA A 509 -0.64 -28.71 4.90
CA ALA A 509 -0.09 -29.30 3.69
C ALA A 509 -0.49 -28.51 2.43
N GLY A 510 0.46 -28.32 1.51
CA GLY A 510 0.22 -27.66 0.22
C GLY A 510 -0.37 -26.27 0.36
N VAL A 511 0.34 -25.37 1.02
CA VAL A 511 -0.19 -24.04 1.36
C VAL A 511 -0.16 -23.12 0.14
N ARG A 512 -1.30 -22.52 -0.17
CA ARG A 512 -1.42 -21.44 -1.12
C ARG A 512 -1.96 -20.19 -0.42
N VAL A 513 -1.38 -19.05 -0.75
CA VAL A 513 -1.82 -17.74 -0.25
C VAL A 513 -2.10 -16.82 -1.42
N ASP A 514 -3.29 -16.24 -1.45
CA ASP A 514 -3.70 -15.30 -2.50
C ASP A 514 -4.04 -13.96 -1.83
N SER A 515 -3.32 -12.90 -2.18
CA SER A 515 -3.59 -11.53 -1.76
C SER A 515 -3.95 -10.66 -2.97
N SER A 516 -4.51 -9.47 -2.71
CA SER A 516 -4.85 -8.58 -3.82
C SER A 516 -4.87 -7.09 -3.49
N LEU A 517 -4.76 -6.23 -4.50
CA LEU A 517 -5.01 -4.80 -4.38
C LEU A 517 -6.45 -4.52 -3.93
N LEU A 518 -7.43 -5.29 -4.43
CA LEU A 518 -8.82 -5.22 -3.97
C LEU A 518 -8.92 -5.62 -2.49
N GLY A 519 -8.18 -6.66 -2.07
CA GLY A 519 -8.01 -7.03 -0.67
C GLY A 519 -7.46 -5.89 0.18
N ALA A 520 -6.37 -5.25 -0.26
CA ALA A 520 -5.78 -4.09 0.38
C ALA A 520 -6.77 -2.91 0.50
N SER A 521 -7.57 -2.67 -0.54
CA SER A 521 -8.60 -1.62 -0.49
C SER A 521 -9.65 -1.86 0.59
N ARG A 522 -9.96 -3.13 0.89
CA ARG A 522 -10.92 -3.48 1.94
C ARG A 522 -10.31 -3.40 3.34
N VAL A 523 -9.00 -3.55 3.48
CA VAL A 523 -8.30 -3.20 4.74
C VAL A 523 -8.42 -1.70 4.96
N LEU A 524 -8.05 -0.89 3.94
CA LEU A 524 -8.05 0.57 4.02
C LEU A 524 -9.44 1.17 4.26
N LEU A 525 -10.46 0.63 3.58
CA LEU A 525 -11.83 1.13 3.68
C LEU A 525 -12.68 0.37 4.69
N GLY A 526 -12.14 -0.64 5.38
CA GLY A 526 -12.90 -1.55 6.25
C GLY A 526 -13.83 -0.84 7.25
N PRO A 527 -13.35 0.16 8.02
CA PRO A 527 -14.22 0.95 8.89
C PRO A 527 -15.36 1.67 8.15
N ARG A 528 -15.14 2.07 6.90
CA ARG A 528 -16.11 2.82 6.08
C ARG A 528 -17.11 1.96 5.34
N LEU A 529 -16.71 0.75 4.98
CA LEU A 529 -17.58 -0.21 4.33
C LEU A 529 -18.51 -0.90 5.34
N ARG A 530 -18.07 -1.04 6.61
CA ARG A 530 -18.83 -1.71 7.67
C ARG A 530 -19.70 -0.78 8.52
N CYS A 531 -19.39 0.51 8.60
CA CYS A 531 -20.17 1.49 9.37
C CYS A 531 -20.79 2.55 8.46
N ALA A 532 -22.02 2.98 8.75
CA ALA A 532 -22.74 3.96 7.93
C ALA A 532 -22.23 5.42 8.07
N ALA A 533 -21.44 5.72 9.10
CA ALA A 533 -20.89 7.06 9.38
C ALA A 533 -19.49 6.98 10.01
N PRO A 534 -18.48 6.40 9.32
CA PRO A 534 -17.10 6.45 9.77
C PRO A 534 -16.63 7.92 9.82
N ALA A 535 -15.89 8.29 10.85
CA ALA A 535 -15.22 9.59 10.86
C ALA A 535 -14.18 9.64 9.72
N HIS A 536 -14.09 10.76 9.01
CA HIS A 536 -12.88 11.06 8.23
C HIS A 536 -11.75 11.39 9.21
N PRO A 537 -10.48 11.04 8.92
CA PRO A 537 -9.37 11.64 9.65
C PRO A 537 -9.56 13.15 9.55
N THR A 538 -9.68 13.78 10.72
CA THR A 538 -9.89 15.22 10.80
C THR A 538 -8.56 15.91 10.61
N GLY A 539 -8.53 16.86 9.68
CA GLY A 539 -7.39 17.73 9.53
C GLY A 539 -7.32 18.42 8.19
N PHE A 540 -6.49 19.44 8.14
CA PHE A 540 -6.26 20.27 6.96
C PHE A 540 -4.83 20.82 6.98
N THR A 541 -4.43 21.39 5.84
CA THR A 541 -3.20 22.17 5.73
C THR A 541 -3.53 23.66 5.75
N ALA A 542 -2.73 24.43 6.48
CA ALA A 542 -2.81 25.88 6.59
C ALA A 542 -1.53 26.52 6.05
N ALA A 543 -1.67 27.63 5.33
CA ALA A 543 -0.52 28.44 4.91
C ALA A 543 0.06 29.20 6.10
N THR A 544 1.38 29.34 6.12
CA THR A 544 2.15 30.11 7.10
C THR A 544 3.10 31.05 6.38
N ALA A 545 3.80 31.93 7.11
CA ALA A 545 4.74 32.87 6.48
C ALA A 545 5.93 32.20 5.76
N ASP A 546 6.29 30.99 6.18
CA ASP A 546 7.50 30.27 5.78
C ASP A 546 7.23 28.82 5.34
N GLY A 547 5.97 28.43 5.14
CA GLY A 547 5.63 27.09 4.68
C GLY A 547 4.16 26.69 4.86
N LEU A 548 3.95 25.44 5.24
CA LEU A 548 2.64 24.84 5.48
C LEU A 548 2.62 24.13 6.82
N LEU A 549 1.50 24.26 7.54
CA LEU A 549 1.26 23.57 8.80
C LEU A 549 0.07 22.62 8.65
N ALA A 550 0.26 21.35 8.99
CA ALA A 550 -0.81 20.39 9.07
C ALA A 550 -1.41 20.40 10.47
N VAL A 551 -2.74 20.43 10.55
CA VAL A 551 -3.48 20.48 11.82
C VAL A 551 -4.41 19.29 11.89
N ALA A 552 -4.29 18.48 12.93
CA ALA A 552 -5.11 17.28 13.13
C ALA A 552 -6.38 17.58 13.94
N ALA A 553 -7.13 18.59 13.51
CA ALA A 553 -8.41 18.99 14.08
C ALA A 553 -9.28 19.64 13.01
N ASP A 554 -10.59 19.75 13.25
CA ASP A 554 -11.47 20.52 12.37
C ASP A 554 -11.32 22.04 12.57
N HIS A 555 -11.80 22.81 11.61
CA HIS A 555 -11.74 24.28 11.66
C HIS A 555 -12.48 24.87 12.88
N THR A 556 -13.52 24.20 13.37
CA THR A 556 -14.31 24.69 14.52
C THR A 556 -13.52 24.58 15.82
N THR A 557 -12.77 23.48 16.00
CA THR A 557 -11.90 23.22 17.13
C THR A 557 -10.73 24.20 17.15
N VAL A 558 -10.11 24.44 15.99
CA VAL A 558 -9.02 25.42 15.86
C VAL A 558 -9.50 26.83 16.15
N LYS A 559 -10.67 27.23 15.64
CA LYS A 559 -11.26 28.55 15.92
C LYS A 559 -11.56 28.73 17.41
N ALA A 560 -12.06 27.68 18.08
CA ALA A 560 -12.30 27.70 19.52
C ALA A 560 -11.00 27.81 20.33
N ALA A 561 -9.89 27.26 19.84
CA ALA A 561 -8.55 27.41 20.42
C ALA A 561 -7.96 28.83 20.25
N GLY A 562 -8.60 29.72 19.49
CA GLY A 562 -8.15 31.11 19.32
C GLY A 562 -6.87 31.27 18.50
N VAL A 563 -6.54 30.29 17.66
CA VAL A 563 -5.38 30.36 16.75
C VAL A 563 -5.87 30.72 15.33
N PRO A 564 -5.55 31.91 14.80
CA PRO A 564 -5.91 32.29 13.44
C PRO A 564 -5.04 31.50 12.46
N LEU A 565 -5.66 30.76 11.54
CA LEU A 565 -4.98 30.05 10.47
C LEU A 565 -5.58 30.44 9.13
N ASP A 566 -4.73 30.72 8.15
CA ASP A 566 -5.15 30.84 6.77
C ASP A 566 -5.30 29.43 6.16
N THR A 567 -6.49 29.15 5.65
CA THR A 567 -6.84 27.84 5.06
C THR A 567 -6.66 27.84 3.54
N ASN A 568 -6.24 28.97 2.96
CA ASN A 568 -5.95 29.06 1.55
C ASN A 568 -4.65 28.32 1.23
N THR A 569 -4.78 27.15 0.59
CA THR A 569 -3.65 26.26 0.25
C THR A 569 -2.97 26.63 -1.06
N SER A 570 -3.40 27.70 -1.74
CA SER A 570 -2.79 28.12 -3.01
C SER A 570 -1.53 28.94 -2.75
N THR A 571 -0.37 28.42 -3.14
CA THR A 571 0.93 29.12 -3.13
C THR A 571 1.05 30.17 -4.24
N ASN A 572 -0.05 30.79 -4.66
CA ASN A 572 -0.03 31.77 -5.75
C ASN A 572 0.74 33.01 -5.31
N THR A 573 2.00 33.13 -5.76
CA THR A 573 2.94 34.22 -5.46
C THR A 573 2.64 35.53 -6.22
N ASN A 574 1.40 35.76 -6.64
CA ASN A 574 1.02 37.04 -7.23
C ASN A 574 0.43 37.97 -6.15
N THR A 575 1.33 38.80 -5.62
CA THR A 575 1.14 40.15 -5.10
C THR A 575 -0.30 40.65 -4.97
N ASP A 576 -0.82 40.62 -3.75
CA ASP A 576 -1.40 41.81 -3.12
C ASP A 576 -1.21 41.72 -1.60
N THR A 577 -0.58 42.74 -1.04
CA THR A 577 -0.23 42.89 0.37
C THR A 577 -1.47 43.11 1.24
N ASP A 578 -1.70 42.26 2.25
CA ASP A 578 -1.96 42.71 3.62
C ASP A 578 -1.89 41.57 4.68
N THR A 579 -0.88 41.69 5.56
CA THR A 579 -0.90 41.41 7.01
C THR A 579 -1.12 39.99 7.61
N HIS A 580 -0.12 39.54 8.38
CA HIS A 580 -0.19 38.59 9.53
C HIS A 580 -0.24 37.06 9.29
N ALA A 581 0.58 36.48 8.42
CA ALA A 581 0.92 35.07 8.60
C ALA A 581 2.01 34.96 9.68
N ASP A 582 1.70 34.30 10.80
CA ASP A 582 2.71 33.90 11.79
C ASP A 582 3.62 32.82 11.18
N SER A 583 4.87 32.67 11.67
CA SER A 583 5.76 31.60 11.22
C SER A 583 5.22 30.22 11.60
N THR A 584 5.63 29.18 10.85
CA THR A 584 5.23 27.79 11.11
C THR A 584 5.54 27.39 12.56
N ALA A 585 6.73 27.74 13.06
CA ALA A 585 7.14 27.44 14.42
C ALA A 585 6.25 28.14 15.46
N HIS A 586 5.88 29.41 15.22
CA HIS A 586 5.03 30.16 16.14
C HIS A 586 3.61 29.59 16.21
N LEU A 587 2.99 29.32 15.06
CA LEU A 587 1.65 28.72 15.00
C LEU A 587 1.60 27.32 15.59
N HIS A 588 2.61 26.50 15.31
CA HIS A 588 2.75 25.17 15.90
C HIS A 588 2.82 25.23 17.43
N ALA A 589 3.63 26.12 18.00
CA ALA A 589 3.73 26.30 19.45
C ALA A 589 2.40 26.76 20.08
N ARG A 590 1.65 27.64 19.41
CA ARG A 590 0.32 28.08 19.88
C ARG A 590 -0.72 26.97 19.85
N LEU A 591 -0.74 26.16 18.79
CA LEU A 591 -1.62 25.00 18.70
C LEU A 591 -1.27 23.95 19.76
N ALA A 592 0.03 23.69 19.98
CA ALA A 592 0.50 22.78 21.02
C ALA A 592 0.07 23.26 22.42
N ALA A 593 0.20 24.55 22.72
CA ALA A 593 -0.28 25.14 23.99
C ALA A 593 -1.81 25.03 24.16
N ALA A 594 -2.57 24.95 23.06
CA ALA A 594 -4.01 24.72 23.06
C ALA A 594 -4.40 23.23 23.01
N GLY A 595 -3.43 22.31 23.04
CA GLY A 595 -3.68 20.87 22.97
C GLY A 595 -4.15 20.37 21.60
N VAL A 596 -3.91 21.15 20.53
CA VAL A 596 -4.27 20.78 19.15
C VAL A 596 -3.04 20.21 18.44
N PRO A 597 -3.01 18.92 18.09
CA PRO A 597 -1.87 18.32 17.41
C PRO A 597 -1.66 18.95 16.03
N SER A 598 -0.43 19.34 15.74
CA SER A 598 -0.03 19.92 14.47
C SER A 598 1.41 19.54 14.14
N ALA A 599 1.78 19.60 12.86
CA ALA A 599 3.13 19.33 12.41
C ALA A 599 3.46 20.17 11.16
N PRO A 600 4.69 20.67 11.02
CA PRO A 600 5.16 21.24 9.77
C PRO A 600 5.01 20.23 8.62
N VAL A 601 4.49 20.67 7.48
CA VAL A 601 4.39 19.81 6.29
C VAL A 601 5.76 19.73 5.63
N ARG A 602 6.28 18.51 5.48
CA ARG A 602 7.53 18.26 4.74
C ARG A 602 7.22 18.28 3.26
N THR A 603 7.55 19.40 2.61
CA THR A 603 7.35 19.63 1.17
C THR A 603 8.52 19.13 0.34
N ASP A 604 9.73 19.22 0.88
CA ASP A 604 10.96 18.72 0.25
C ASP A 604 11.37 17.39 0.91
N LEU A 605 11.27 16.30 0.15
CA LEU A 605 11.63 14.97 0.64
C LEU A 605 13.15 14.83 0.85
N ARG A 606 13.98 15.65 0.19
CA ARG A 606 15.45 15.64 0.34
C ARG A 606 15.90 16.06 1.74
N SER A 607 15.07 16.82 2.45
CA SER A 607 15.37 17.30 3.80
C SER A 607 15.27 16.19 4.86
N LEU A 608 14.49 15.13 4.61
CA LEU A 608 14.14 14.12 5.61
C LEU A 608 15.33 13.31 6.17
N PRO A 609 16.31 12.87 5.36
CA PRO A 609 17.49 12.17 5.89
C PRO A 609 18.39 13.06 6.77
N ALA A 610 18.36 14.38 6.58
CA ALA A 610 19.12 15.34 7.37
C ALA A 610 18.36 15.86 8.60
N ASP A 611 17.06 15.53 8.73
CA ASP A 611 16.25 15.93 9.87
C ASP A 611 16.79 15.27 11.16
N PRO A 612 17.04 16.01 12.24
CA PRO A 612 17.64 15.46 13.45
C PRO A 612 16.77 14.41 14.16
N THR A 613 15.46 14.40 13.90
CA THR A 613 14.50 13.45 14.48
C THR A 613 14.29 12.22 13.60
N LEU A 614 14.17 12.43 12.29
CA LEU A 614 13.84 11.36 11.35
C LEU A 614 15.09 10.73 10.70
N GLY A 615 16.21 11.44 10.63
CA GLY A 615 17.43 11.04 9.94
C GLY A 615 18.02 9.71 10.42
N GLN A 616 17.81 9.35 11.68
CA GLN A 616 18.35 8.11 12.28
C GLN A 616 17.80 6.81 11.67
N VAL A 617 16.70 6.86 10.92
CA VAL A 617 16.17 5.68 10.22
C VAL A 617 16.64 5.58 8.79
N PHE A 618 17.49 6.49 8.31
CA PHE A 618 18.06 6.47 6.98
C PHE A 618 19.47 5.90 6.98
N THR A 619 19.80 5.22 5.89
CA THR A 619 21.15 4.86 5.47
C THR A 619 21.38 5.47 4.08
N HIS A 620 22.62 5.53 3.62
CA HIS A 620 22.94 6.11 2.31
C HIS A 620 23.70 5.14 1.42
N ARG A 621 23.24 4.98 0.18
CA ARG A 621 23.94 4.22 -0.87
C ARG A 621 23.44 4.65 -2.26
N GLY A 622 24.04 5.69 -2.84
CA GLY A 622 23.59 6.28 -4.12
C GLY A 622 22.30 7.12 -4.00
N CYS A 623 21.55 6.90 -2.92
CA CYS A 623 20.34 7.59 -2.50
C CYS A 623 20.09 7.29 -1.02
N ALA A 624 19.16 8.01 -0.38
CA ALA A 624 18.72 7.71 0.97
C ALA A 624 17.81 6.47 1.00
N LEU A 625 18.13 5.55 1.91
CA LEU A 625 17.51 4.24 2.05
C LEU A 625 16.96 4.07 3.47
N VAL A 626 15.64 3.97 3.61
CA VAL A 626 14.99 3.82 4.92
C VAL A 626 15.24 2.42 5.48
N THR A 627 15.71 2.31 6.72
CA THR A 627 15.91 1.04 7.43
C THR A 627 14.58 0.30 7.67
N PRO A 628 14.58 -1.03 7.81
CA PRO A 628 13.38 -1.81 8.16
C PRO A 628 12.59 -1.26 9.34
N PRO A 629 11.24 -1.30 9.30
CA PRO A 629 10.39 -0.70 10.34
C PRO A 629 10.25 -1.55 11.62
N TRP A 630 10.85 -2.76 11.64
CA TRP A 630 10.77 -3.68 12.77
C TRP A 630 12.09 -3.80 13.51
N ARG A 631 12.01 -3.93 14.84
CA ARG A 631 13.11 -4.40 15.68
C ARG A 631 12.66 -5.64 16.43
N PHE A 632 13.51 -6.66 16.50
CA PHE A 632 13.23 -7.93 17.17
C PHE A 632 14.26 -8.19 18.28
N SER A 633 13.82 -8.77 19.41
CA SER A 633 14.69 -9.11 20.54
C SER A 633 14.14 -10.23 21.43
#